data_AF-A0A5M3YSF7-F1
#
_entry.id   AF-A0A5M3YSF7-F1
#
_cell.length_a   1.000
_cell.length_b   1.000
_cell.length_c   1.000
_cell.angle_alpha   90.00
_cell.angle_beta   90.00
_cell.angle_gamma   90.00
#
_symmetry.space_group_name_H-M   'P 1'
#
loop_
_entity.id
_entity.type
_entity.pdbx_description
1 polymer ?
#
loop_
_entity_poly.entity_id
_entity_poly.type
_entity_poly.pdbx_seq_one_letter_code
_entity_poly.pdbx_strand_id
1 'polypeptide(L)'
;MFPFRPVNLPQHIIVSNGALLGLALYVTVFRSLPAIRLRPTKKGEEKRRPERLIPHPTTRRIADTNALLGLLTSCLMLPYFLCSYMPIEENQFLHATVPIRLFVSGVMLGHTLLRGRSGMSEEGYWEFLVFAVMDAGAAIALGVELGRFDGMVGSLA
;
A
#
# COMPACT_ATOMS: atom_id res chain seq x y z
N MET A 1 -29.70 5.75 -11.87
CA MET A 1 -29.31 4.38 -11.43
C MET A 1 -28.02 4.06 -12.15
N PHE A 2 -26.88 4.04 -11.47
CA PHE A 2 -25.61 3.68 -12.13
C PHE A 2 -25.64 2.17 -12.40
N PRO A 3 -25.52 1.71 -13.66
CA PRO A 3 -25.48 0.28 -13.92
C PRO A 3 -24.23 -0.29 -13.24
N PHE A 4 -24.42 -1.26 -12.34
CA PHE A 4 -23.30 -2.03 -11.79
C PHE A 4 -22.59 -2.71 -12.96
N ARG A 5 -21.36 -2.26 -13.25
CA ARG A 5 -20.50 -2.92 -14.23
C ARG A 5 -19.79 -4.09 -13.53
N PRO A 6 -19.57 -5.22 -14.22
CA PRO A 6 -18.85 -6.35 -13.64
C PRO A 6 -17.43 -5.93 -13.26
N VAL A 7 -16.95 -6.42 -12.11
CA VAL A 7 -15.57 -6.21 -11.66
C VAL A 7 -14.69 -7.21 -12.42
N ASN A 8 -13.99 -6.73 -13.44
CA ASN A 8 -13.09 -7.49 -14.28
C ASN A 8 -11.64 -7.35 -13.80
N LEU A 9 -11.41 -7.67 -12.53
CA LEU A 9 -10.09 -7.69 -11.92
C LEU A 9 -9.76 -9.08 -11.37
N PRO A 10 -8.51 -9.53 -11.53
CA PRO A 10 -7.96 -10.68 -10.84
C PRO A 10 -8.18 -10.64 -9.33
N GLN A 11 -8.48 -11.79 -8.74
CA GLN A 11 -8.84 -11.88 -7.31
C GLN A 11 -7.75 -11.30 -6.39
N HIS A 12 -6.48 -11.56 -6.69
CA HIS A 12 -5.37 -11.06 -5.88
C HIS A 12 -5.20 -9.54 -5.95
N ILE A 13 -5.63 -8.90 -7.05
CA ILE A 13 -5.66 -7.44 -7.20
C ILE A 13 -6.81 -6.85 -6.39
N ILE A 14 -7.99 -7.46 -6.45
CA ILE A 14 -9.14 -7.04 -5.64
C ILE A 14 -8.80 -7.10 -4.16
N VAL A 15 -8.22 -8.22 -3.71
CA VAL A 15 -7.85 -8.41 -2.31
C VAL A 15 -6.74 -7.46 -1.88
N SER A 16 -5.64 -7.36 -2.64
CA SER A 16 -4.49 -6.54 -2.25
C SER A 16 -4.81 -5.04 -2.27
N ASN A 17 -5.43 -4.53 -3.35
CA ASN A 17 -5.81 -3.12 -3.44
C ASN A 17 -6.99 -2.79 -2.51
N GLY A 18 -7.89 -3.74 -2.24
CA GLY A 18 -8.96 -3.57 -1.27
C GLY A 18 -8.43 -3.44 0.16
N ALA A 19 -7.48 -4.30 0.53
CA ALA A 19 -6.78 -4.22 1.82
C ALA A 19 -5.97 -2.92 1.94
N LEU A 20 -5.22 -2.54 0.90
CA LEU A 20 -4.46 -1.29 0.87
C LEU A 20 -5.37 -0.06 0.94
N LEU A 21 -6.49 -0.04 0.20
CA LEU A 21 -7.45 1.06 0.25
C LEU A 21 -8.12 1.15 1.63
N GLY A 22 -8.54 0.03 2.21
CA GLY A 22 -9.11 0.00 3.56
C GLY A 22 -8.12 0.50 4.62
N LEU A 23 -6.87 0.04 4.55
CA LEU A 23 -5.79 0.51 5.41
C LEU A 23 -5.50 2.00 5.20
N ALA A 24 -5.46 2.46 3.95
CA ALA A 24 -5.20 3.84 3.60
C ALA A 24 -6.28 4.79 4.13
N LEU A 25 -7.55 4.41 3.98
CA LEU A 25 -8.68 5.16 4.57
C LEU A 25 -8.63 5.15 6.10
N TYR A 26 -8.30 4.01 6.70
CA TYR A 26 -8.10 3.91 8.15
C TYR A 26 -7.00 4.87 8.62
N VAL A 27 -5.82 4.84 8.00
CA VAL A 27 -4.70 5.71 8.35
C VAL A 27 -5.05 7.18 8.12
N THR A 28 -5.82 7.50 7.08
CA THR A 28 -6.30 8.87 6.83
C THR A 28 -7.16 9.39 7.97
N VAL A 29 -8.11 8.57 8.45
CA VAL A 29 -9.07 8.96 9.50
C VAL A 29 -8.42 8.95 10.89
N PHE A 30 -7.73 7.85 11.22
CA PHE A 30 -7.20 7.60 12.57
C PHE A 30 -5.75 8.07 12.74
N ARG A 31 -5.12 8.58 11.68
CA ARG A 31 -3.77 9.17 11.66
C ARG A 31 -2.67 8.27 12.22
N SER A 32 -2.93 6.97 12.24
CA SER A 32 -2.05 5.96 12.81
C SER A 32 -2.31 4.62 12.14
N LEU A 33 -1.29 3.76 12.11
CA LEU A 33 -1.44 2.40 11.63
C LEU A 33 -2.09 1.51 12.70
N PRO A 34 -2.86 0.50 12.29
CA PRO A 34 -3.47 -0.45 13.21
C PRO A 34 -2.38 -1.18 14.00
N ALA A 35 -2.58 -1.28 15.31
CA ALA A 35 -1.60 -1.88 16.21
C ALA A 35 -1.49 -3.39 15.98
N ILE A 36 -0.47 -3.84 15.24
CA ILE A 36 -0.11 -5.25 15.16
C ILE A 36 0.74 -5.58 16.39
N ARG A 37 0.18 -6.34 17.33
CA ARG A 37 0.90 -6.82 18.53
C ARG A 37 1.71 -8.06 18.16
N LEU A 38 3.03 -8.00 18.37
CA LEU A 38 3.92 -9.11 18.03
C LEU A 38 4.04 -10.17 19.14
N ARG A 39 3.75 -9.80 20.40
CA ARG A 39 3.82 -10.74 21.53
C ARG A 39 2.45 -10.88 22.22
N PRO A 40 1.98 -12.12 22.48
CA PRO A 40 0.96 -12.34 23.48
C PRO A 40 1.55 -11.96 24.84
N THR A 41 0.92 -11.00 25.51
CA THR A 41 1.23 -10.62 26.90
C THR A 41 1.22 -11.87 27.77
N LYS A 42 2.38 -12.31 28.25
CA LYS A 42 2.44 -13.29 29.35
C LYS A 42 1.81 -12.62 30.56
N LYS A 43 0.83 -13.28 31.20
CA LYS A 43 0.25 -12.84 32.48
C LYS A 43 1.40 -12.62 33.48
N GLY A 44 1.73 -11.36 33.78
CA GLY A 44 2.81 -10.99 34.71
C GLY A 44 3.70 -9.82 34.29
N GLU A 45 3.79 -9.47 33.00
CA GLU A 45 4.60 -8.33 32.51
C GLU A 45 3.79 -7.03 32.33
N GLU A 46 2.88 -6.72 33.26
CA GLU A 46 1.93 -5.61 33.16
C GLU A 46 2.59 -4.20 33.13
N LYS A 47 3.90 -4.11 33.40
CA LYS A 47 4.66 -2.84 33.39
C LYS A 47 5.42 -2.53 32.10
N ARG A 48 5.58 -3.47 31.16
CA ARG A 48 6.24 -3.19 29.87
C ARG A 48 5.18 -2.91 28.82
N ARG A 49 5.24 -1.73 28.18
CA ARG A 49 4.37 -1.38 27.04
C ARG A 49 4.41 -2.55 26.04
N PRO A 50 3.28 -3.03 25.52
CA PRO A 50 3.27 -4.10 24.54
C PRO A 50 4.13 -3.70 23.33
N GLU A 51 5.12 -4.51 22.98
CA GLU A 51 5.93 -4.36 21.76
C GLU A 51 4.97 -4.43 20.55
N ARG A 52 4.67 -3.26 19.98
CA ARG A 52 3.91 -3.13 18.74
C ARG A 52 4.92 -3.22 17.59
N LEU A 53 4.57 -3.92 16.50
CA LEU A 53 5.38 -3.92 15.28
C LEU A 53 5.55 -2.50 14.73
N ILE A 54 4.51 -1.68 14.87
CA ILE A 54 4.46 -0.30 14.40
C ILE A 54 4.16 0.60 15.60
N PRO A 55 5.09 1.49 15.98
CA PRO A 55 4.85 2.42 17.07
C PRO A 55 3.82 3.50 16.71
N HIS A 56 3.21 4.10 17.73
CA HIS A 56 2.25 5.20 17.52
C HIS A 56 3.00 6.50 17.18
N PRO A 57 2.40 7.40 16.38
CA PRO A 57 3.03 8.68 16.07
C PRO A 57 3.31 9.46 17.36
N THR A 58 4.57 9.82 17.54
CA THR A 58 5.06 10.51 18.75
C THR A 58 4.84 12.02 18.71
N THR A 59 4.59 12.59 17.51
CA THR A 59 4.32 14.01 17.31
C THR A 59 3.12 14.23 16.40
N ARG A 60 2.47 15.40 16.51
CA ARG A 60 1.36 15.80 15.62
C ARG A 60 1.80 15.86 14.16
N ARG A 61 3.04 16.28 13.91
CA ARG A 61 3.58 16.35 12.55
C ARG A 61 3.64 14.97 11.90
N ILE A 62 4.07 13.95 12.63
CA ILE A 62 4.09 12.56 12.15
C ILE A 62 2.65 12.08 11.88
N ALA A 63 1.70 12.38 12.78
CA ALA A 63 0.30 12.02 12.58
C ALA A 63 -0.32 12.64 11.30
N ASP A 64 -0.01 13.91 11.00
CA ASP A 64 -0.47 14.57 9.78
C ASP A 64 0.21 14.01 8.52
N THR A 65 1.49 13.64 8.60
CA THR A 65 2.20 12.93 7.52
C THR A 65 1.59 11.57 7.25
N ASN A 66 1.20 10.83 8.29
CA ASN A 66 0.51 9.54 8.15
C ASN A 66 -0.85 9.72 7.47
N ALA A 67 -1.61 10.75 7.86
CA ALA A 67 -2.88 11.06 7.20
C ALA A 67 -2.69 11.40 5.70
N LEU A 68 -1.65 12.16 5.36
CA LEU A 68 -1.29 12.47 3.98
C LEU A 68 -0.89 11.21 3.20
N LEU A 69 -0.11 10.31 3.81
CA LEU A 69 0.25 9.03 3.22
C LEU A 69 -1.00 8.20 2.91
N GLY A 70 -1.92 8.06 3.86
CA GLY A 70 -3.19 7.36 3.67
C GLY A 70 -4.04 7.97 2.54
N LEU A 71 -4.08 9.31 2.45
CA LEU A 71 -4.80 9.98 1.38
C LEU A 71 -4.19 9.67 0.01
N LEU A 72 -2.86 9.78 -0.12
CA LEU A 72 -2.15 9.51 -1.37
C LEU A 72 -2.28 8.04 -1.79
N THR A 73 -2.15 7.10 -0.86
CA THR A 73 -2.36 5.68 -1.13
C THR A 73 -3.80 5.42 -1.59
N SER A 74 -4.80 6.08 -0.99
CA SER A 74 -6.20 5.96 -1.43
C SER A 74 -6.38 6.45 -2.87
N CYS A 75 -5.78 7.58 -3.24
CA CYS A 75 -5.80 8.11 -4.61
C CYS A 75 -5.14 7.17 -5.62
N LEU A 76 -4.15 6.37 -5.21
CA LEU A 76 -3.52 5.37 -6.06
C LEU A 76 -4.36 4.09 -6.21
N MET A 77 -5.07 3.67 -5.16
CA MET A 77 -5.83 2.42 -5.17
C MET A 77 -7.24 2.57 -5.75
N LEU A 78 -7.90 3.71 -5.53
CA LEU A 78 -9.28 3.94 -5.99
C LEU A 78 -9.47 3.74 -7.50
N PRO A 79 -8.56 4.19 -8.38
CA PRO A 79 -8.73 4.02 -9.81
C PRO A 79 -8.73 2.56 -10.27
N TYR A 80 -8.12 1.62 -9.55
CA TYR A 80 -8.24 0.19 -9.87
C TYR A 80 -9.71 -0.24 -9.87
N PHE A 81 -10.47 0.20 -8.86
CA PHE A 81 -11.90 -0.12 -8.76
C PHE A 81 -12.73 0.67 -9.77
N LEU A 82 -12.41 1.95 -10.01
CA LEU A 82 -13.13 2.77 -10.99
C LEU A 82 -12.92 2.30 -12.43
N CYS A 83 -11.75 1.73 -12.73
CA CYS A 83 -11.40 1.19 -14.04
C CYS A 83 -11.63 -0.33 -14.14
N SER A 84 -12.21 -0.96 -13.11
CA SER A 84 -12.40 -2.43 -13.06
C SER A 84 -13.40 -2.96 -14.07
N TYR A 85 -14.18 -2.10 -14.74
CA TYR A 85 -15.15 -2.53 -15.73
C TYR A 85 -14.52 -3.04 -17.05
N MET A 86 -13.23 -2.77 -17.27
CA MET A 86 -12.51 -3.10 -18.49
C MET A 86 -11.58 -4.30 -18.24
N PRO A 87 -11.46 -5.25 -19.19
CA PRO A 87 -10.49 -6.34 -19.09
C PRO A 87 -9.07 -5.84 -18.84
N ILE A 88 -8.27 -6.64 -18.15
CA ILE A 88 -6.93 -6.22 -17.72
C ILE A 88 -6.01 -5.93 -18.91
N GLU A 89 -6.21 -6.63 -20.02
CA GLU A 89 -5.43 -6.54 -21.26
C GLU A 89 -5.65 -5.22 -22.01
N GLU A 90 -6.81 -4.58 -21.79
CA GLU A 90 -7.20 -3.32 -22.39
C GLU A 90 -6.99 -2.14 -21.43
N ASN A 91 -6.66 -2.42 -20.16
CA ASN A 91 -6.63 -1.44 -19.09
C ASN A 91 -5.29 -0.71 -19.00
N GLN A 92 -5.14 0.32 -19.85
CA GLN A 92 -3.95 1.18 -19.89
C GLN A 92 -3.53 1.70 -18.51
N PHE A 93 -4.49 1.98 -17.62
CA PHE A 93 -4.18 2.39 -16.26
C PHE A 93 -3.44 1.28 -15.48
N LEU A 94 -3.90 0.02 -15.56
CA LEU A 94 -3.20 -1.11 -14.94
C LEU A 94 -1.78 -1.25 -15.49
N HIS A 95 -1.62 -1.20 -16.82
CA HIS A 95 -0.31 -1.28 -17.46
C HIS A 95 0.63 -0.14 -17.02
N ALA A 96 0.12 1.10 -16.92
CA ALA A 96 0.92 2.25 -16.52
C ALA A 96 1.24 2.27 -15.01
N THR A 97 0.37 1.71 -14.16
CA THR A 97 0.56 1.74 -12.70
C THR A 97 1.67 0.83 -12.21
N VAL A 98 1.92 -0.31 -12.86
CA VAL A 98 2.99 -1.23 -12.45
C VAL A 98 4.35 -0.54 -12.35
N PRO A 99 4.88 0.12 -13.40
CA PRO A 99 6.18 0.79 -13.30
C PRO A 99 6.19 1.93 -12.28
N ILE A 100 5.08 2.65 -12.13
CA ILE A 100 4.93 3.72 -11.12
C ILE A 100 5.05 3.14 -9.70
N ARG A 101 4.33 2.06 -9.41
CA ARG A 101 4.33 1.40 -8.09
C ARG A 101 5.70 0.80 -7.77
N LEU A 102 6.33 0.15 -8.74
CA LEU A 102 7.71 -0.34 -8.59
C LEU A 102 8.70 0.79 -8.32
N PHE A 103 8.57 1.91 -9.02
CA PHE A 103 9.42 3.08 -8.80
C PHE A 103 9.21 3.67 -7.39
N VAL A 104 7.97 3.92 -6.98
CA VAL A 104 7.63 4.45 -5.65
C VAL A 104 8.13 3.51 -4.55
N SER A 105 7.86 2.21 -4.69
CA SER A 105 8.35 1.20 -3.77
C SER A 105 9.88 1.17 -3.70
N GLY A 106 10.55 1.28 -4.85
CA GLY A 106 12.01 1.38 -4.93
C GLY A 106 12.57 2.62 -4.25
N VAL A 107 11.93 3.78 -4.42
CA VAL A 107 12.31 5.03 -3.73
C VAL A 107 12.13 4.89 -2.22
N MET A 108 11.01 4.32 -1.76
CA MET A 108 10.76 4.07 -0.34
C MET A 108 11.78 3.11 0.27
N LEU A 109 12.07 2.01 -0.43
CA LEU A 109 13.05 1.02 0.02
C LEU A 109 14.46 1.62 0.04
N GLY A 110 14.86 2.33 -1.02
CA GLY A 110 16.13 3.03 -1.11
C GLY A 110 16.29 4.07 0.01
N HIS A 111 15.27 4.88 0.27
CA HIS A 111 15.28 5.82 1.38
C HIS A 111 15.46 5.11 2.73
N THR A 112 14.76 3.99 2.94
CA THR A 112 14.84 3.17 4.16
C THR A 112 16.24 2.57 4.35
N LEU A 113 16.85 2.07 3.27
CA LEU A 113 18.18 1.48 3.28
C LEU A 113 19.28 2.53 3.50
N LEU A 114 19.16 3.69 2.85
CA LEU A 114 20.15 4.77 2.94
C LEU A 114 20.14 5.47 4.31
N ARG A 115 18.95 5.71 4.89
CA ARG A 115 18.84 6.33 6.21
C ARG A 115 19.03 5.33 7.35
N GLY A 116 18.64 4.08 7.13
CA GLY A 116 18.69 3.02 8.13
C GLY A 116 17.85 3.33 9.38
N ARG A 117 18.03 2.51 10.42
CA ARG A 117 17.31 2.68 11.70
C ARG A 117 17.79 3.87 12.54
N SER A 118 19.01 4.35 12.33
CA SER A 118 19.57 5.48 13.07
C SER A 118 19.17 6.85 12.50
N GLY A 119 18.82 6.91 11.21
CA GLY A 119 18.44 8.13 10.51
C GLY A 119 16.94 8.34 10.33
N MET A 120 16.10 7.41 10.82
CA MET A 120 14.64 7.48 10.77
C MET A 120 14.05 7.24 12.15
N SER A 121 12.82 7.70 12.37
CA SER A 121 12.06 7.26 13.53
C SER A 121 11.70 5.77 13.39
N GLU A 122 11.49 5.08 14.50
CA GLU A 122 11.14 3.66 14.47
C GLU A 122 9.81 3.44 13.73
N GLU A 123 8.88 4.38 13.86
CA GLU A 123 7.61 4.41 13.14
C GLU A 123 7.84 4.52 11.63
N GLY A 124 8.57 5.56 11.21
CA GLY A 124 8.79 5.84 9.79
C GLY A 124 9.58 4.73 9.09
N TYR A 125 10.51 4.09 9.79
CA TYR A 125 11.27 2.95 9.25
C TYR A 125 10.34 1.79 8.90
N TRP A 126 9.49 1.36 9.84
CA TRP A 126 8.58 0.24 9.61
C TRP A 126 7.48 0.58 8.64
N GLU A 127 6.96 1.81 8.69
CA GLU A 127 6.00 2.33 7.71
C GLU A 127 6.54 2.20 6.29
N PHE A 128 7.71 2.80 6.02
CA PHE A 128 8.28 2.77 4.68
C PHE A 128 8.61 1.36 4.24
N LEU A 129 9.17 0.53 5.12
CA LEU A 129 9.55 -0.84 4.78
C LEU A 129 8.33 -1.69 4.43
N VAL A 130 7.29 -1.68 5.27
CA VAL A 130 6.08 -2.49 5.04
C VAL A 130 5.36 -2.03 3.80
N PHE A 131 5.16 -0.73 3.61
CA PHE A 131 4.52 -0.21 2.40
C PHE A 131 5.32 -0.56 1.15
N ALA A 132 6.64 -0.36 1.15
CA ALA A 132 7.49 -0.67 -0.01
C ALA A 132 7.45 -2.16 -0.38
N VAL A 133 7.55 -3.06 0.60
CA VAL A 133 7.56 -4.51 0.34
C VAL A 133 6.20 -5.02 -0.13
N MET A 134 5.12 -4.60 0.54
CA MET A 134 3.76 -5.02 0.19
C MET A 134 3.35 -4.47 -1.19
N ASP A 135 3.67 -3.21 -1.47
CA ASP A 135 3.34 -2.57 -2.74
C ASP A 135 4.17 -3.12 -3.90
N ALA A 136 5.47 -3.35 -3.71
CA ALA A 136 6.33 -4.00 -4.70
C ALA A 136 5.84 -5.42 -5.01
N GLY A 137 5.52 -6.23 -4.00
CA GLY A 137 5.01 -7.59 -4.21
C GLY A 137 3.71 -7.61 -5.01
N ALA A 138 2.77 -6.70 -4.69
CA ALA A 138 1.53 -6.55 -5.44
C ALA A 138 1.76 -6.08 -6.89
N ALA A 139 2.66 -5.11 -7.10
CA ALA A 139 2.99 -4.60 -8.42
C ALA A 139 3.70 -5.65 -9.30
N ILE A 140 4.60 -6.46 -8.72
CA ILE A 140 5.25 -7.57 -9.42
C ILE A 140 4.23 -8.62 -9.82
N ALA A 141 3.33 -9.03 -8.92
CA ALA A 141 2.29 -10.01 -9.22
C ALA A 141 1.41 -9.56 -10.40
N LEU A 142 0.97 -8.29 -10.38
CA LEU A 142 0.23 -7.69 -11.49
C LEU A 142 1.07 -7.63 -12.77
N GLY A 143 2.35 -7.24 -12.70
CA GLY A 143 3.24 -7.18 -13.86
C GLY A 143 3.46 -8.53 -14.53
N VAL A 144 3.56 -9.61 -13.74
CA VAL A 144 3.64 -10.99 -14.25
C VAL A 144 2.36 -11.39 -14.97
N GLU A 145 1.20 -11.03 -14.43
CA GLU A 145 -0.09 -11.34 -15.05
C GLU A 145 -0.34 -10.56 -16.34
N LEU A 146 0.03 -9.28 -16.39
CA LEU A 146 -0.12 -8.46 -17.60
C LEU A 146 0.85 -8.87 -18.71
N GLY A 147 2.01 -9.43 -18.38
CA GLY A 147 3.09 -9.78 -19.33
C GLY A 147 3.82 -8.57 -19.95
N ARG A 148 3.12 -7.44 -20.14
CA ARG A 148 3.66 -6.15 -20.57
C ARG A 148 3.09 -5.04 -19.71
N PHE A 149 3.90 -4.04 -19.33
CA PHE A 149 3.47 -2.94 -18.46
C PHE A 149 4.18 -1.62 -18.80
N ASP A 150 4.39 -1.38 -20.09
CA ASP A 150 4.96 -0.15 -20.67
C ASP A 150 3.92 0.99 -20.81
N GLY A 151 2.73 0.81 -20.24
CA GLY A 151 1.58 1.71 -20.42
C GLY A 151 0.82 1.50 -21.74
N MET A 152 1.31 0.62 -22.62
CA MET A 152 0.64 0.27 -23.86
C MET A 152 -0.20 -0.99 -23.65
N VAL A 153 -1.41 -0.99 -24.22
CA VAL A 153 -2.27 -2.18 -24.28
C VAL A 153 -2.06 -2.93 -25.60
N GLY A 154 -2.32 -4.24 -25.60
CA GLY A 154 -2.18 -5.05 -26.81
C GLY A 154 -3.04 -4.45 -27.94
N SER A 155 -2.45 -4.19 -29.11
CA SER A 155 -3.26 -3.84 -30.28
C SER A 155 -4.07 -5.08 -30.65
N LEU A 156 -5.40 -4.97 -30.61
CA LEU A 156 -6.30 -5.93 -31.25
C LEU A 156 -5.79 -6.17 -32.67
N ALA A 157 -5.34 -7.40 -32.94
CA ALA A 157 -5.18 -7.94 -34.28
C ALA A 157 -6.44 -8.76 -34.60
#